data_AF-A0A937QJV6-F1
#
_entry.id   AF-A0A937QJV6-F1
#
_cell.length_a   1.000
_cell.length_b   1.000
_cell.length_c   1.000
_cell.angle_alpha   90.00
_cell.angle_beta   90.00
_cell.angle_gamma   90.00
#
_symmetry.space_group_name_H-M   'P 1'
#
loop_
_entity.id
_entity.type
_entity.pdbx_description
1 polymer ?
#
loop_
_entity_poly.entity_id
_entity_poly.type
_entity_poly.pdbx_seq_one_letter_code
_entity_poly.pdbx_strand_id
1 'polypeptide(L)'
;MFPNRDNELGSCMAADFDLANPGLELVGGRFYYTSKGTRLEGDVPPQGLMAWWDADLLREFVSRRGLAKWNVSGPVPIQDNQIEGSVQQVADICGDWREELVTANAGELRIYSTIIPAADRRVCLMQDPLYRNDICHHTMGYTNRHYAMTSYYLGTK
;
A
#
# COMPACT_ATOMS: atom_id res chain seq x y z
N MET A 1 10.42 -8.36 28.67
CA MET A 1 11.76 -7.88 28.24
C MET A 1 11.56 -6.43 27.81
N PHE A 2 12.37 -5.52 28.35
CA PHE A 2 12.14 -4.08 28.58
C PHE A 2 11.38 -3.28 27.49
N PRO A 3 10.31 -2.52 27.83
CA PRO A 3 9.74 -1.53 26.92
C PRO A 3 10.57 -0.25 27.00
N ASN A 4 11.20 0.16 25.89
CA ASN A 4 11.79 1.50 25.84
C ASN A 4 10.69 2.56 26.00
N ARG A 5 10.97 3.55 26.86
CA ARG A 5 10.06 4.52 27.46
C ARG A 5 9.79 5.76 26.59
N ASP A 6 10.09 5.71 25.29
CA ASP A 6 10.25 6.94 24.47
C ASP A 6 9.12 7.16 23.45
N ASN A 7 7.99 6.45 23.56
CA ASN A 7 6.86 6.56 22.61
C ASN A 7 7.25 6.34 21.13
N GLU A 8 8.32 5.58 20.87
CA GLU A 8 8.79 5.27 19.53
C GLU A 8 7.68 4.61 18.69
N LEU A 9 7.53 5.09 17.46
CA LEU A 9 6.65 4.50 16.46
C LEU A 9 7.53 3.77 15.43
N GLY A 10 7.51 2.44 15.45
CA GLY A 10 8.33 1.62 14.55
C GLY A 10 7.81 1.51 13.11
N SER A 11 6.66 2.12 12.81
CA SER A 11 6.06 2.14 11.48
C SER A 11 5.05 3.30 11.38
N CYS A 12 4.85 3.77 10.15
CA CYS A 12 3.77 4.66 9.77
C CYS A 12 3.37 4.41 8.32
N MET A 13 2.25 4.99 7.91
CA MET A 13 1.64 4.83 6.59
C MET A 13 0.74 6.04 6.31
N ALA A 14 0.74 6.49 5.06
CA ALA A 14 -0.19 7.46 4.50
C ALA A 14 -0.79 6.90 3.20
N ALA A 15 -2.09 6.61 3.16
CA ALA A 15 -2.77 6.03 2.01
C ALA A 15 -4.27 6.32 2.06
N ASP A 16 -4.91 6.46 0.91
CA ASP A 16 -6.37 6.46 0.80
C ASP A 16 -6.83 5.00 0.80
N PHE A 17 -7.48 4.57 1.87
CA PHE A 17 -8.04 3.21 1.98
C PHE A 17 -9.43 3.20 2.61
N ASP A 18 -9.96 4.36 3.00
CA ASP A 18 -11.28 4.50 3.61
C ASP A 18 -12.14 5.53 2.87
N LEU A 19 -13.21 5.07 2.23
CA LEU A 19 -14.17 5.91 1.51
C LEU A 19 -14.86 6.97 2.38
N ALA A 20 -14.87 6.80 3.71
CA ALA A 20 -15.57 7.71 4.61
C ALA A 20 -14.91 9.10 4.68
N ASN A 21 -13.62 9.21 4.35
CA ASN A 21 -12.83 10.42 4.55
C ASN A 21 -12.06 10.80 3.28
N PRO A 22 -12.38 11.92 2.61
CA PRO A 22 -11.61 12.35 1.45
C PRO A 22 -10.15 12.66 1.81
N GLY A 23 -9.22 12.10 1.05
CA GLY A 23 -7.78 12.28 1.19
C GLY A 23 -7.06 11.00 1.62
N LEU A 24 -5.82 11.15 2.12
CA LEU A 24 -5.04 10.04 2.64
C LEU A 24 -5.25 9.90 4.14
N GLU A 25 -5.61 8.72 4.61
CA GLU A 25 -5.53 8.36 6.02
C GLU A 25 -4.07 8.23 6.46
N LEU A 26 -3.80 8.63 7.70
CA LEU A 26 -2.49 8.60 8.32
C LEU A 26 -2.51 7.63 9.51
N VAL A 27 -1.64 6.63 9.47
CA VAL A 27 -1.55 5.57 10.48
C VAL A 27 -0.11 5.50 11.01
N GLY A 28 0.08 5.36 12.32
CA GLY A 28 1.41 5.23 12.92
C GLY A 28 1.40 4.66 14.32
N GLY A 29 1.91 3.45 14.50
CA GLY A 29 1.79 2.70 15.76
C GLY A 29 0.33 2.60 16.22
N ARG A 30 -0.06 3.40 17.21
CA ARG A 30 -1.43 3.47 17.78
C ARG A 30 -2.26 4.66 17.30
N PHE A 31 -1.71 5.44 16.38
CA PHE A 31 -2.30 6.67 15.87
C PHE A 31 -3.02 6.40 14.55
N TYR A 32 -4.22 6.96 14.42
CA TYR A 32 -5.04 6.88 13.22
C TYR A 32 -5.76 8.22 13.02
N TYR A 33 -5.51 8.85 11.87
CA TYR A 33 -5.93 10.21 11.58
C TYR A 33 -6.38 10.34 10.13
N THR A 34 -7.27 11.30 9.88
CA THR A 34 -7.55 11.80 8.52
C THR A 34 -6.41 12.69 8.02
N SER A 35 -6.40 12.97 6.71
CA SER A 35 -5.51 13.96 6.07
C SER A 35 -5.59 15.36 6.69
N LYS A 36 -6.70 15.70 7.37
CA LYS A 36 -6.93 16.99 8.04
C LYS A 36 -6.45 17.02 9.49
N GLY A 37 -5.87 15.94 10.00
CA GLY A 37 -5.40 15.83 11.38
C GLY A 37 -6.51 15.53 12.40
N THR A 38 -7.71 15.18 11.95
CA THR A 38 -8.77 14.69 12.85
C THR A 38 -8.48 13.23 13.21
N ARG A 39 -8.46 12.92 14.51
CA ARG A 39 -8.27 11.55 14.99
C ARG A 39 -9.49 10.71 14.65
N LEU A 40 -9.25 9.53 14.09
CA LEU A 40 -10.27 8.53 13.83
C LEU A 40 -10.35 7.55 15.02
N GLU A 41 -11.57 7.20 15.40
CA GLU A 41 -11.86 6.23 16.46
C GLU A 41 -11.96 4.81 15.86
N GLY A 42 -11.53 3.80 16.62
CA GLY A 42 -11.62 2.39 16.20
C GLY A 42 -10.28 1.68 16.15
N ASP A 43 -10.29 0.50 15.53
CA ASP A 43 -9.10 -0.33 15.37
C ASP A 43 -8.12 0.32 14.39
N VAL A 44 -6.85 0.37 14.79
CA VAL A 44 -5.79 0.98 13.98
C VAL A 44 -5.46 0.04 12.81
N PRO A 45 -5.51 0.52 11.56
CA PRO A 45 -5.19 -0.31 10.40
C PRO A 45 -3.78 -0.89 10.45
N PRO A 46 -3.52 -2.02 9.74
CA PRO A 46 -2.18 -2.54 9.58
C PRO A 46 -1.25 -1.47 8.99
N GLN A 47 0.05 -1.58 9.25
CA GLN A 47 1.05 -0.68 8.66
C GLN A 47 2.05 -1.50 7.89
N GLY A 48 2.29 -1.14 6.63
CA GLY A 48 3.16 -1.90 5.75
C GLY A 48 3.08 -1.44 4.30
N LEU A 49 3.30 -2.39 3.40
CA LEU A 49 3.22 -2.16 1.97
C LEU A 49 1.76 -2.03 1.52
N MET A 50 1.56 -1.15 0.56
CA MET A 50 0.27 -0.84 -0.03
C MET A 50 0.40 -0.92 -1.54
N ALA A 51 -0.65 -1.34 -2.22
CA ALA A 51 -0.70 -1.42 -3.68
C ALA A 51 -2.05 -0.90 -4.18
N TRP A 52 -2.07 -0.28 -5.36
CA TRP A 52 -3.28 -0.18 -6.16
C TRP A 52 -3.49 -1.48 -6.93
N TRP A 53 -4.43 -2.32 -6.52
CA TRP A 53 -4.59 -3.67 -7.03
C TRP A 53 -5.93 -3.96 -7.68
N ASP A 54 -7.03 -3.50 -7.07
CA ASP A 54 -8.37 -3.73 -7.59
C ASP A 54 -8.82 -2.63 -8.57
N ALA A 55 -10.12 -2.52 -8.83
CA ALA A 55 -10.65 -1.61 -9.84
C ALA A 55 -11.00 -0.22 -9.29
N ASP A 56 -10.98 -0.02 -7.96
CA ASP A 56 -11.22 1.29 -7.36
C ASP A 56 -9.91 2.04 -7.08
N LEU A 57 -10.04 3.26 -6.54
CA LEU A 57 -8.91 4.18 -6.35
C LEU A 57 -8.28 4.08 -4.96
N LEU A 58 -8.81 3.21 -4.11
CA LEU A 58 -8.25 2.97 -2.80
C LEU A 58 -7.02 2.08 -2.93
N ARG A 59 -6.19 2.08 -1.89
CA ARG A 59 -5.05 1.18 -1.79
C ARG A 59 -5.36 -0.04 -0.94
N GLU A 60 -4.83 -1.17 -1.39
CA GLU A 60 -4.92 -2.46 -0.74
C GLU A 60 -3.68 -2.76 0.10
N PHE A 61 -3.89 -3.41 1.24
CA PHE A 61 -2.85 -3.88 2.14
C PHE A 61 -2.15 -5.10 1.56
N VAL A 62 -0.84 -5.00 1.40
CA VAL A 62 0.00 -6.09 0.94
C VAL A 62 0.61 -6.80 2.15
N SER A 63 0.38 -8.10 2.25
CA SER A 63 0.96 -8.96 3.28
C SER A 63 1.60 -10.19 2.65
N ARG A 64 2.39 -10.94 3.44
CA ARG A 64 2.93 -12.24 3.02
C ARG A 64 1.86 -13.27 2.69
N ARG A 65 0.62 -13.08 3.15
CA ARG A 65 -0.47 -14.02 2.90
C ARG A 65 -1.31 -13.60 1.70
N GLY A 66 -1.14 -12.40 1.15
CA GLY A 66 -2.04 -11.90 0.13
C GLY A 66 -2.33 -10.41 0.23
N LEU A 67 -3.31 -9.98 -0.56
CA LEU A 67 -3.85 -8.63 -0.55
C LEU A 67 -5.18 -8.56 0.21
N ALA A 68 -5.37 -7.48 0.96
CA ALA A 68 -6.61 -7.20 1.67
C ALA A 68 -7.06 -5.75 1.51
N LYS A 69 -8.37 -5.54 1.44
CA LYS A 69 -8.99 -4.21 1.46
C LYS A 69 -9.34 -3.83 2.88
N TRP A 70 -9.25 -2.56 3.22
CA TRP A 70 -9.81 -2.10 4.49
C TRP A 70 -11.33 -1.99 4.41
N ASN A 71 -11.97 -2.34 5.52
CA ASN A 71 -13.39 -2.10 5.77
C ASN A 71 -13.53 -1.65 7.23
N VAL A 72 -14.67 -1.07 7.60
CA VAL A 72 -14.98 -0.58 8.95
C VAL A 72 -14.78 -1.66 10.02
N SER A 73 -14.98 -2.94 9.66
CA SER A 73 -14.79 -4.09 10.57
C SER A 73 -13.39 -4.71 10.51
N GLY A 74 -12.45 -4.12 9.77
CA GLY A 74 -11.08 -4.61 9.59
C GLY A 74 -10.75 -5.06 8.16
N PRO A 75 -9.54 -5.60 7.93
CA PRO A 75 -9.07 -5.96 6.60
C PRO A 75 -9.79 -7.21 6.07
N VAL A 76 -10.33 -7.12 4.86
CA VAL A 76 -11.02 -8.20 4.14
C VAL A 76 -10.12 -8.69 2.98
N PRO A 77 -9.77 -9.98 2.91
CA PRO A 77 -8.93 -10.49 1.83
C PRO A 77 -9.59 -10.32 0.45
N ILE A 78 -8.83 -9.75 -0.50
CA ILE A 78 -9.20 -9.73 -1.94
C ILE A 78 -8.58 -10.94 -2.63
N GLN A 79 -7.36 -11.29 -2.23
CA GLN A 79 -6.61 -12.40 -2.79
C GLN A 79 -5.80 -13.05 -1.67
N ASP A 80 -6.26 -14.20 -1.20
CA ASP A 80 -5.67 -14.93 -0.07
C ASP A 80 -4.79 -16.11 -0.53
N ASN A 81 -3.65 -16.30 0.13
CA ASN A 81 -2.65 -17.34 -0.06
C ASN A 81 -2.13 -17.53 -1.51
N GLN A 82 -2.28 -16.54 -2.37
CA GLN A 82 -1.75 -16.59 -3.75
C GLN A 82 -0.39 -15.90 -3.92
N ILE A 83 0.08 -15.17 -2.92
CA ILE A 83 1.37 -14.47 -2.98
C ILE A 83 2.40 -15.28 -2.21
N GLU A 84 3.31 -15.90 -2.95
CA GLU A 84 4.46 -16.61 -2.37
C GLU A 84 5.72 -15.76 -2.41
N GLY A 85 6.58 -15.95 -1.40
CA GLY A 85 7.86 -15.28 -1.28
C GLY A 85 7.80 -13.98 -0.48
N SER A 86 8.97 -13.33 -0.35
CA SER A 86 9.05 -12.01 0.26
C SER A 86 8.86 -10.95 -0.82
N VAL A 87 7.92 -10.03 -0.61
CA VAL A 87 7.74 -8.86 -1.47
C VAL A 87 9.01 -8.02 -1.47
N GLN A 88 9.54 -7.76 -2.66
CA GLN A 88 10.75 -6.96 -2.92
C GLN A 88 10.40 -5.60 -3.48
N GLN A 89 9.32 -5.48 -4.25
CA GLN A 89 8.88 -4.24 -4.87
C GLN A 89 7.37 -4.28 -5.12
N VAL A 90 6.72 -3.13 -4.96
CA VAL A 90 5.38 -2.84 -5.48
C VAL A 90 5.54 -1.73 -6.51
N ALA A 91 5.14 -1.96 -7.76
CA ALA A 91 5.31 -0.99 -8.84
C ALA A 91 4.42 -1.31 -10.05
N ASP A 92 3.86 -0.28 -10.70
CA ASP A 92 3.34 -0.38 -12.07
C ASP A 92 4.53 -0.60 -13.03
N ILE A 93 4.73 -1.83 -13.49
CA ILE A 93 5.83 -2.20 -14.40
C ILE A 93 5.31 -2.77 -15.71
N CYS A 94 4.07 -3.26 -15.74
CA CYS A 94 3.42 -3.73 -16.95
C CYS A 94 1.90 -3.58 -16.89
N GLY A 95 1.23 -3.69 -18.03
CA GLY A 95 -0.22 -3.64 -18.08
C GLY A 95 -0.78 -2.22 -18.05
N ASP A 96 -1.71 -1.95 -17.12
CA ASP A 96 -2.41 -0.68 -17.02
C ASP A 96 -1.73 0.28 -16.02
N TRP A 97 -2.46 0.78 -15.02
CA TRP A 97 -1.95 1.71 -14.01
C TRP A 97 -1.82 1.08 -12.64
N ARG A 98 -2.37 -0.13 -12.46
CA ARG A 98 -2.33 -0.87 -11.21
C ARG A 98 -0.95 -1.47 -11.02
N GLU A 99 -0.61 -1.74 -9.78
CA GLU A 99 0.75 -2.07 -9.39
C GLU A 99 0.95 -3.58 -9.32
N GLU A 100 2.04 -4.05 -9.93
CA GLU A 100 2.51 -5.41 -9.76
C GLU A 100 3.26 -5.59 -8.44
N LEU A 101 3.19 -6.82 -7.93
CA LEU A 101 4.01 -7.26 -6.79
C LEU A 101 5.15 -8.13 -7.30
N VAL A 102 6.38 -7.68 -7.08
CA VAL A 102 7.59 -8.47 -7.34
C VAL A 102 7.99 -9.15 -6.04
N THR A 103 7.99 -10.48 -6.02
CA THR A 103 8.42 -11.27 -4.87
C THR A 103 9.63 -12.13 -5.20
N ALA A 104 10.43 -12.43 -4.18
CA ALA A 104 11.52 -13.40 -4.26
C ALA A 104 11.17 -14.63 -3.43
N ASN A 105 11.25 -15.80 -4.05
CA ASN A 105 11.02 -17.09 -3.40
C ASN A 105 12.09 -18.09 -3.84
N ALA A 106 12.87 -18.65 -2.91
CA ALA A 106 13.74 -19.81 -3.13
C ALA A 106 14.44 -19.95 -4.51
N GLY A 107 15.05 -18.88 -5.04
CA GLY A 107 15.79 -18.90 -6.31
C GLY A 107 15.01 -18.43 -7.54
N GLU A 108 13.76 -18.02 -7.39
CA GLU A 108 12.95 -17.40 -8.44
C GLU A 108 12.41 -16.03 -8.02
N LEU A 109 12.19 -15.18 -9.02
CA LEU A 109 11.42 -13.96 -8.89
C LEU A 109 10.05 -14.19 -9.51
N ARG A 110 9.00 -13.80 -8.81
CA ARG A 110 7.62 -13.87 -9.31
C ARG A 110 7.06 -12.46 -9.41
N ILE A 111 6.37 -12.19 -10.50
CA ILE A 111 5.65 -10.94 -10.74
C ILE A 111 4.17 -11.29 -10.73
N TYR A 112 3.44 -10.75 -9.76
CA TYR A 112 1.99 -10.89 -9.69
C TYR A 112 1.37 -9.61 -10.24
N SER A 113 0.47 -9.75 -11.21
CA SER A 113 -0.37 -8.68 -11.73
C SER A 113 -1.84 -9.03 -11.48
N THR A 114 -2.68 -8.01 -11.46
CA THR A 114 -4.12 -8.16 -11.19
C THR A 114 -4.85 -8.70 -12.42
N ILE A 115 -5.76 -9.66 -12.20
CA ILE A 115 -6.68 -10.16 -13.24
C ILE A 115 -8.05 -9.49 -13.17
N ILE A 116 -8.25 -8.60 -12.21
CA ILE A 116 -9.49 -7.84 -12.05
C ILE A 116 -9.57 -6.87 -13.23
N PRO A 117 -10.69 -6.74 -13.94
CA PRO A 117 -10.83 -5.71 -14.97
C PRO A 117 -10.79 -4.31 -14.36
N ALA A 118 -9.98 -3.41 -14.93
CA ALA A 118 -9.96 -2.00 -14.51
C ALA A 118 -11.30 -1.31 -14.85
N ALA A 119 -11.76 -0.42 -13.98
CA ALA A 119 -12.93 0.41 -14.25
C ALA A 119 -12.59 1.66 -15.08
N ASP A 120 -11.34 2.10 -15.08
CA ASP A 120 -10.87 3.30 -15.76
C ASP A 120 -9.48 3.13 -16.40
N ARG A 121 -9.14 4.07 -17.28
CA ARG A 121 -7.83 4.13 -17.96
C ARG A 121 -7.04 5.33 -17.45
N ARG A 122 -5.80 5.09 -17.05
CA ARG A 122 -4.86 6.12 -16.61
C ARG A 122 -3.54 5.99 -17.37
N VAL A 123 -2.72 7.02 -17.22
CA VAL A 123 -1.32 6.96 -17.66
C VAL A 123 -0.57 6.05 -16.69
N CYS A 124 0.32 5.21 -17.22
CA CYS A 124 1.24 4.40 -16.43
C CYS A 124 1.93 5.27 -15.36
N LEU A 125 1.89 4.84 -14.11
CA LEU A 125 2.39 5.57 -12.95
C LEU A 125 3.90 5.79 -13.04
N MET A 126 4.65 4.94 -13.75
CA MET A 126 6.07 5.17 -14.01
C MET A 126 6.37 6.39 -14.90
N GLN A 127 5.35 7.01 -15.50
CA GLN A 127 5.47 8.31 -16.17
C GLN A 127 5.25 9.49 -15.22
N ASP A 128 4.75 9.26 -14.00
CA ASP A 128 4.69 10.26 -12.96
C ASP A 128 6.09 10.45 -12.33
N PRO A 129 6.63 11.67 -12.30
CA PRO A 129 8.01 11.90 -11.89
C PRO A 129 8.24 11.59 -10.41
N LEU A 130 7.25 11.82 -9.53
CA LEU A 130 7.39 11.56 -8.10
C LEU A 130 7.31 10.05 -7.83
N TYR A 131 6.34 9.37 -8.43
CA TYR A 131 6.21 7.93 -8.36
C TYR A 131 7.46 7.22 -8.88
N ARG A 132 7.93 7.58 -10.07
CA ARG A 132 9.12 6.98 -10.68
C ARG A 132 10.38 7.14 -9.83
N ASN A 133 10.50 8.28 -9.15
CA ASN A 133 11.60 8.59 -8.25
C ASN A 133 11.52 7.78 -6.95
N ASP A 134 10.34 7.65 -6.36
CA ASP A 134 10.10 6.82 -5.18
C ASP A 134 10.44 5.35 -5.45
N ILE A 135 10.06 4.82 -6.63
CA ILE A 135 10.43 3.47 -7.05
C ILE A 135 11.96 3.32 -7.19
N CYS A 136 12.65 4.30 -7.75
CA CYS A 136 14.13 4.29 -7.81
C CYS A 136 14.77 4.23 -6.42
N HIS A 137 14.20 4.94 -5.46
CA HIS A 137 14.76 5.05 -4.10
C HIS A 137 14.35 3.91 -3.19
N HIS A 138 13.39 3.06 -3.59
CA HIS A 138 12.86 1.99 -2.76
C HIS A 138 13.96 1.06 -2.19
N THR A 139 15.05 0.82 -2.92
CA THR A 139 16.15 -0.04 -2.47
C THR A 139 17.06 0.60 -1.41
N MET A 140 16.87 1.88 -1.08
CA MET A 140 17.69 2.59 -0.11
C MET A 140 17.12 2.50 1.31
N GLY A 141 17.54 1.48 2.06
CA GLY A 141 17.23 1.35 3.49
C GLY A 141 16.07 0.41 3.78
N TYR A 142 15.00 0.92 4.39
CA TYR A 142 13.88 0.11 4.87
C TYR A 142 12.87 -0.24 3.77
N THR A 143 13.24 -1.18 2.91
CA THR A 143 12.47 -1.55 1.71
C THR A 143 11.10 -2.16 2.05
N ASN A 144 10.99 -2.93 3.13
CA ASN A 144 9.78 -3.66 3.50
C ASN A 144 8.58 -2.79 3.96
N ARG A 145 8.72 -1.46 3.96
CA ARG A 145 7.67 -0.52 4.36
C ARG A 145 7.51 0.67 3.40
N HIS A 146 8.28 0.72 2.32
CA HIS A 146 8.23 1.83 1.36
C HIS A 146 7.32 1.48 0.18
N TYR A 147 6.32 2.29 -0.08
CA TYR A 147 5.45 2.19 -1.25
C TYR A 147 5.38 3.58 -1.92
N ALA A 148 5.31 3.61 -3.25
CA ALA A 148 5.47 4.85 -3.99
C ALA A 148 4.23 5.74 -3.92
N MET A 149 4.45 7.05 -3.80
CA MET A 149 3.41 8.08 -3.89
C MET A 149 3.33 8.65 -5.31
N THR A 150 2.20 9.22 -5.68
CA THR A 150 2.01 9.95 -6.94
C THR A 150 2.14 11.46 -6.72
N SER A 151 2.57 12.21 -7.74
CA SER A 151 2.63 13.68 -7.66
C SER A 151 1.25 14.36 -7.53
N TYR A 152 0.19 13.62 -7.85
CA TYR A 152 -1.20 14.03 -7.74
C TYR A 152 -1.97 13.09 -6.82
N TYR A 153 -3.14 13.54 -6.34
CA TYR A 153 -4.02 12.69 -5.54
C TYR A 153 -4.71 11.65 -6.42
N LEU A 154 -4.34 10.39 -6.21
CA LEU A 154 -4.98 9.21 -6.81
C LEU A 154 -5.79 8.52 -5.70
N GLY A 155 -7.07 8.86 -5.62
CA GLY A 155 -7.97 8.44 -4.56
C GLY A 155 -9.41 8.89 -4.83
N THR A 156 -10.31 8.60 -3.90
CA THR A 156 -11.74 8.91 -4.02
C THR A 156 -12.06 10.35 -3.59
N LYS A 157 -13.06 10.98 -4.22
CA LYS A 157 -13.40 12.39 -3.97
C LYS A 157 -14.38 12.57 -2.82
#